data_AF-W5WN55-F1
#
_entry.id   AF-W5WN55-F1
#
_cell.length_a   1.000
_cell.length_b   1.000
_cell.length_c   1.000
_cell.angle_alpha   90.00
_cell.angle_beta   90.00
_cell.angle_gamma   90.00
#
_symmetry.space_group_name_H-M   'P 1'
#
loop_
_entity.id
_entity.type
_entity.pdbx_description
1 polymer ?
#
loop_
_entity_poly.entity_id
_entity_poly.type
_entity_poly.pdbx_seq_one_letter_code
_entity_poly.pdbx_strand_id
1 'polypeptide(L)'
;MNEPILQARGLVKRYGKVTAIDGADFDLLPGEVLAVVGDNGAGKSSLIKALSGAVVPDEGEIRVDGQPVHFRGPLDARRAGIETVYQDLALAPAQDIASNLFLGREKRLPGWRGSVLRALDAKAMRAQAQQVLDELGINIKSILQPVETLSGGQRQAVAVARAAAFGTKVVIMDEPTAALGVAESAKVLELIAKIRDRGLPVVLISHNMPHVFEIADRVHVHRLGRRAAVVKPADSTMNEVVGLLTGALRMGEDGVVEEVRHAVTTGLGEHRKSAE
;
A
#
# COMPACT_ATOMS: atom_id res chain seq x y z
N MET A 1 4.33 -4.00 23.58
CA MET A 1 4.48 -4.15 22.12
C MET A 1 3.19 -3.69 21.48
N ASN A 2 3.23 -2.80 20.49
CA ASN A 2 2.02 -2.34 19.79
C ASN A 2 1.49 -3.49 18.92
N GLU A 3 0.24 -3.89 19.11
CA GLU A 3 -0.38 -4.96 18.33
C GLU A 3 -0.63 -4.47 16.88
N PRO A 4 -0.36 -5.29 15.84
CA PRO A 4 -0.61 -4.90 14.46
C PRO A 4 -2.10 -4.61 14.19
N ILE A 5 -2.37 -3.49 13.51
CA ILE A 5 -3.73 -3.11 13.11
C ILE A 5 -4.25 -3.91 11.92
N LEU A 6 -3.35 -4.34 11.04
CA LEU A 6 -3.62 -5.25 9.94
C LEU A 6 -2.54 -6.32 9.92
N GLN A 7 -2.99 -7.56 10.03
CA GLN A 7 -2.13 -8.73 10.13
C GLN A 7 -2.55 -9.75 9.07
N ALA A 8 -1.58 -10.42 8.50
CA ALA A 8 -1.84 -11.64 7.74
C ALA A 8 -0.86 -12.74 8.16
N ARG A 9 -1.34 -13.97 8.23
CA ARG A 9 -0.56 -15.13 8.64
C ARG A 9 -0.72 -16.27 7.68
N GLY A 10 0.41 -16.79 7.20
CA GLY A 10 0.47 -17.93 6.28
C GLY A 10 -0.39 -17.74 5.03
N LEU A 11 -0.49 -16.52 4.48
CA LEU A 11 -1.33 -16.28 3.31
C LEU A 11 -0.80 -17.05 2.12
N VAL A 12 -1.69 -17.77 1.44
CA VAL A 12 -1.39 -18.46 0.19
C VAL A 12 -2.37 -18.03 -0.89
N LYS A 13 -1.86 -17.78 -2.09
CA LYS A 13 -2.67 -17.58 -3.29
C LYS A 13 -2.04 -18.22 -4.51
N ARG A 14 -2.80 -19.08 -5.18
CA ARG A 14 -2.44 -19.80 -6.39
C ARG A 14 -3.35 -19.38 -7.55
N TYR A 15 -2.75 -19.21 -8.71
CA TYR A 15 -3.42 -18.99 -9.99
C TYR A 15 -3.03 -20.10 -10.94
N GLY A 16 -3.86 -21.15 -11.01
CA GLY A 16 -3.54 -22.37 -11.73
C GLY A 16 -2.25 -23.01 -11.19
N LYS A 17 -1.19 -23.01 -12.00
CA LYS A 17 0.12 -23.58 -11.63
C LYS A 17 1.06 -22.58 -10.93
N VAL A 18 0.69 -21.30 -10.87
CA VAL A 18 1.54 -20.24 -10.32
C VAL A 18 1.14 -19.95 -8.88
N THR A 19 2.04 -20.15 -7.93
CA THR A 19 1.86 -19.68 -6.55
C THR A 19 2.35 -18.23 -6.46
N ALA A 20 1.41 -17.29 -6.33
CA ALA A 20 1.72 -15.86 -6.25
C ALA A 20 2.00 -15.39 -4.82
N ILE A 21 1.39 -16.03 -3.82
CA ILE A 21 1.69 -15.84 -2.40
C ILE A 21 1.88 -17.24 -1.81
N ASP A 22 2.95 -17.45 -1.05
CA ASP A 22 3.41 -18.77 -0.63
C ASP A 22 3.70 -18.81 0.88
N GLY A 23 2.66 -18.62 1.70
CA GLY A 23 2.78 -18.57 3.15
C GLY A 23 3.33 -17.23 3.63
N ALA A 24 2.90 -16.12 3.02
CA ALA A 24 3.37 -14.79 3.41
C ALA A 24 2.72 -14.32 4.71
N ASP A 25 3.57 -13.88 5.63
CA ASP A 25 3.16 -13.11 6.80
C ASP A 25 3.24 -11.61 6.51
N PHE A 26 2.34 -10.84 7.12
CA PHE A 26 2.27 -9.40 6.98
C PHE A 26 1.87 -8.76 8.31
N ASP A 27 2.48 -7.61 8.64
CA ASP A 27 2.24 -6.88 9.88
C ASP A 27 2.36 -5.38 9.65
N LEU A 28 1.25 -4.67 9.76
CA LEU A 28 1.19 -3.21 9.79
C LEU A 28 0.83 -2.76 11.22
N LEU A 29 1.66 -1.91 11.81
CA LEU A 29 1.45 -1.34 13.12
C LEU A 29 0.58 -0.07 13.06
N PRO A 30 -0.07 0.31 14.17
CA PRO A 30 -0.77 1.59 14.27
C PRO A 30 0.17 2.78 14.02
N GLY A 31 -0.29 3.77 13.24
CA GLY A 31 0.42 5.02 12.98
C GLY A 31 1.73 4.92 12.21
N GLU A 32 1.98 3.81 11.48
CA GLU A 32 3.20 3.64 10.69
C GLU A 32 2.95 3.69 9.18
N VAL A 33 3.99 4.05 8.42
CA VAL A 33 4.10 3.80 6.99
C VAL A 33 4.96 2.55 6.79
N LEU A 34 4.31 1.45 6.38
CA LEU A 34 5.00 0.23 5.96
C LEU A 34 5.17 0.23 4.45
N ALA A 35 6.41 0.32 3.98
CA ALA A 35 6.70 0.13 2.57
C ALA A 35 6.76 -1.36 2.22
N VAL A 36 6.11 -1.76 1.12
CA VAL A 36 6.21 -3.10 0.55
C VAL A 36 7.01 -3.02 -0.74
N VAL A 37 8.22 -3.56 -0.70
CA VAL A 37 9.18 -3.59 -1.82
C VAL A 37 9.37 -5.02 -2.29
N GLY A 38 9.75 -5.20 -3.55
CA GLY A 38 9.84 -6.51 -4.19
C GLY A 38 10.22 -6.37 -5.65
N ASP A 39 10.74 -7.43 -6.26
CA ASP A 39 10.90 -7.46 -7.71
C ASP A 39 9.53 -7.59 -8.42
N ASN A 40 9.51 -7.41 -9.72
CA ASN A 40 8.36 -7.72 -10.57
C ASN A 40 8.06 -9.21 -10.50
N GLY A 41 6.79 -9.56 -10.31
CA GLY A 41 6.38 -10.95 -10.12
C GLY A 41 6.63 -11.53 -8.72
N ALA A 42 7.17 -10.74 -7.77
CA ALA A 42 7.44 -11.21 -6.42
C ALA A 42 6.18 -11.57 -5.59
N GLY A 43 4.97 -11.20 -6.05
CA GLY A 43 3.72 -11.46 -5.33
C GLY A 43 3.04 -10.24 -4.71
N LYS A 44 3.69 -9.05 -4.77
CA LYS A 44 3.21 -7.80 -4.14
C LYS A 44 1.76 -7.46 -4.46
N SER A 45 1.42 -7.37 -5.75
CA SER A 45 0.06 -7.01 -6.17
C SER A 45 -0.98 -8.05 -5.74
N SER A 46 -0.60 -9.33 -5.65
CA SER A 46 -1.48 -10.38 -5.12
C SER A 46 -1.68 -10.23 -3.63
N LEU A 47 -0.62 -9.94 -2.87
CA LEU A 47 -0.70 -9.64 -1.44
C LEU A 47 -1.62 -8.45 -1.19
N ILE A 48 -1.45 -7.34 -1.92
CA ILE A 48 -2.30 -6.16 -1.78
C ILE A 48 -3.75 -6.46 -2.12
N LYS A 49 -4.01 -7.17 -3.23
CA LYS A 49 -5.37 -7.57 -3.60
C LYS A 49 -6.01 -8.47 -2.54
N ALA A 50 -5.24 -9.32 -1.86
CA ALA A 50 -5.74 -10.12 -0.75
C ALA A 50 -6.11 -9.23 0.45
N LEU A 51 -5.22 -8.32 0.84
CA LEU A 51 -5.44 -7.40 1.96
C LEU A 51 -6.58 -6.39 1.69
N SER A 52 -6.81 -6.01 0.44
CA SER A 52 -7.90 -5.13 0.03
C SER A 52 -9.20 -5.86 -0.32
N GLY A 53 -9.23 -7.19 -0.19
CA GLY A 53 -10.40 -8.02 -0.50
C GLY A 53 -10.73 -8.13 -2.00
N ALA A 54 -9.88 -7.64 -2.89
CA ALA A 54 -10.03 -7.80 -4.34
C ALA A 54 -9.73 -9.23 -4.82
N VAL A 55 -8.98 -10.00 -4.04
CA VAL A 55 -8.70 -11.42 -4.26
C VAL A 55 -8.92 -12.17 -2.95
N VAL A 56 -9.59 -13.32 -3.00
CA VAL A 56 -9.73 -14.22 -1.84
C VAL A 56 -8.49 -15.13 -1.79
N PRO A 57 -7.71 -15.14 -0.69
CA PRO A 57 -6.62 -16.10 -0.52
C PRO A 57 -7.15 -17.52 -0.43
N ASP A 58 -6.33 -18.50 -0.81
CA ASP A 58 -6.70 -19.92 -0.76
C ASP A 58 -6.47 -20.51 0.65
N GLU A 59 -5.46 -20.01 1.35
CA GLU A 59 -5.10 -20.40 2.73
C GLU A 59 -4.61 -19.19 3.52
N GLY A 60 -4.51 -19.36 4.84
CA GLY A 60 -4.08 -18.34 5.78
C GLY A 60 -5.22 -17.51 6.35
N GLU A 61 -4.87 -16.54 7.18
CA GLU A 61 -5.82 -15.70 7.90
C GLU A 61 -5.42 -14.22 7.77
N ILE A 62 -6.42 -13.35 7.63
CA ILE A 62 -6.25 -11.90 7.73
C ILE A 62 -6.97 -11.44 8.99
N ARG A 63 -6.33 -10.57 9.79
CA ARG A 63 -6.92 -9.95 10.96
C ARG A 63 -6.86 -8.43 10.85
N VAL A 64 -7.92 -7.76 11.27
CA VAL A 64 -8.00 -6.31 11.40
C VAL A 64 -8.34 -6.00 12.83
N ASP A 65 -7.52 -5.19 13.50
CA ASP A 65 -7.71 -4.84 14.92
C ASP A 65 -7.81 -6.09 15.83
N GLY A 66 -6.94 -7.07 15.57
CA GLY A 66 -6.93 -8.37 16.24
C GLY A 66 -8.05 -9.34 15.85
N GLN A 67 -9.07 -8.89 15.10
CA GLN A 67 -10.22 -9.72 14.72
C GLN A 67 -10.05 -10.39 13.36
N PRO A 68 -10.27 -11.72 13.25
CA PRO A 68 -10.30 -12.41 11.96
C PRO A 68 -11.34 -11.83 11.01
N VAL A 69 -10.93 -11.58 9.76
CA VAL A 69 -11.81 -11.06 8.71
C VAL A 69 -11.78 -11.95 7.48
N HIS A 70 -12.93 -12.06 6.81
CA HIS A 70 -13.06 -12.80 5.56
C HIS A 70 -13.70 -11.90 4.52
N PHE A 71 -12.90 -11.42 3.58
CA PHE A 71 -13.36 -10.56 2.51
C PHE A 71 -13.88 -11.40 1.33
N ARG A 72 -15.10 -11.13 0.88
CA ARG A 72 -15.66 -11.69 -0.37
C ARG A 72 -15.52 -10.72 -1.54
N GLY A 73 -15.15 -9.49 -1.26
CA GLY A 73 -14.88 -8.45 -2.24
C GLY A 73 -14.34 -7.17 -1.60
N PRO A 74 -13.94 -6.18 -2.42
CA PRO A 74 -13.36 -4.92 -1.92
C PRO A 74 -14.27 -4.12 -0.98
N LEU A 75 -15.59 -4.27 -1.12
CA LEU A 75 -16.56 -3.61 -0.24
C LEU A 75 -16.49 -4.11 1.20
N ASP A 76 -16.09 -5.36 1.43
CA ASP A 76 -15.94 -5.91 2.77
C ASP A 76 -14.70 -5.33 3.47
N ALA A 77 -13.57 -5.27 2.76
CA ALA A 77 -12.35 -4.62 3.26
C ALA A 77 -12.59 -3.16 3.60
N ARG A 78 -13.33 -2.45 2.74
CA ARG A 78 -13.76 -1.07 2.99
C ARG A 78 -14.62 -0.94 4.25
N ARG A 79 -15.58 -1.84 4.47
CA ARG A 79 -16.40 -1.85 5.71
C ARG A 79 -15.55 -2.15 6.95
N ALA A 80 -14.47 -2.89 6.79
CA ALA A 80 -13.47 -3.11 7.83
C ALA A 80 -12.49 -1.92 8.00
N GLY A 81 -12.68 -0.82 7.24
CA GLY A 81 -11.88 0.40 7.37
C GLY A 81 -10.60 0.45 6.54
N ILE A 82 -10.47 -0.45 5.56
CA ILE A 82 -9.33 -0.51 4.62
C ILE A 82 -9.71 0.22 3.34
N GLU A 83 -9.02 1.31 3.04
CA GLU A 83 -9.12 2.01 1.75
C GLU A 83 -7.90 1.72 0.88
N THR A 84 -8.07 1.71 -0.44
CA THR A 84 -6.97 1.42 -1.37
C THR A 84 -6.97 2.40 -2.53
N VAL A 85 -5.81 3.01 -2.78
CA VAL A 85 -5.49 3.78 -3.98
C VAL A 85 -4.69 2.86 -4.89
N TYR A 86 -5.28 2.42 -5.99
CA TYR A 86 -4.58 1.63 -6.99
C TYR A 86 -3.80 2.52 -7.95
N GLN A 87 -2.87 1.92 -8.70
CA GLN A 87 -2.10 2.59 -9.73
C GLN A 87 -2.99 3.28 -10.78
N ASP A 88 -4.10 2.63 -11.17
CA ASP A 88 -5.21 3.31 -11.85
C ASP A 88 -6.12 3.94 -10.78
N LEU A 89 -6.15 5.27 -10.73
CA LEU A 89 -6.73 6.05 -9.64
C LEU A 89 -8.23 5.86 -9.45
N ALA A 90 -8.91 5.17 -10.38
CA ALA A 90 -10.34 4.89 -10.33
C ALA A 90 -11.15 6.18 -10.04
N LEU A 91 -10.81 7.25 -10.75
CA LEU A 91 -11.50 8.53 -10.71
C LEU A 91 -12.45 8.60 -11.91
N ALA A 92 -13.64 9.16 -11.71
CA ALA A 92 -14.61 9.47 -12.75
C ALA A 92 -14.22 10.81 -13.41
N PRO A 93 -13.66 10.83 -14.64
CA PRO A 93 -13.00 12.02 -15.18
C PRO A 93 -13.97 13.19 -15.40
N ALA A 94 -15.19 12.90 -15.84
CA ALA A 94 -16.24 13.88 -16.11
C ALA A 94 -16.97 14.39 -14.84
N GLN A 95 -16.69 13.81 -13.67
CA GLN A 95 -17.30 14.24 -12.42
C GLN A 95 -16.43 15.24 -11.67
N ASP A 96 -17.08 16.07 -10.85
CA ASP A 96 -16.39 17.00 -9.99
C ASP A 96 -15.61 16.28 -8.86
N ILE A 97 -14.73 17.03 -8.19
CA ILE A 97 -13.84 16.48 -7.16
C ILE A 97 -14.63 16.00 -5.95
N ALA A 98 -15.66 16.75 -5.55
CA ALA A 98 -16.52 16.37 -4.42
C ALA A 98 -17.23 15.02 -4.71
N SER A 99 -17.77 14.84 -5.90
CA SER A 99 -18.45 13.61 -6.33
C SER A 99 -17.47 12.45 -6.39
N ASN A 100 -16.26 12.67 -6.91
CA ASN A 100 -15.19 11.68 -6.92
C ASN A 100 -14.76 11.23 -5.51
N LEU A 101 -14.66 12.18 -4.57
CA LEU A 101 -14.34 11.88 -3.18
C LEU A 101 -15.42 10.96 -2.58
N PHE A 102 -16.70 11.28 -2.79
CA PHE A 102 -17.83 10.53 -2.23
C PHE A 102 -18.31 9.34 -3.06
N LEU A 103 -17.63 8.98 -4.14
CA LEU A 103 -18.10 7.93 -5.06
C LEU A 103 -18.26 6.59 -4.32
N GLY A 104 -19.46 6.02 -4.35
CA GLY A 104 -19.87 4.83 -3.62
C GLY A 104 -20.05 5.03 -2.10
N ARG A 105 -20.00 6.28 -1.62
CA ARG A 105 -20.14 6.74 -0.22
C ARG A 105 -21.06 7.96 -0.15
N GLU A 106 -21.96 8.12 -1.11
CA GLU A 106 -22.71 9.35 -1.30
C GLU A 106 -23.61 9.63 -0.10
N LYS A 107 -23.55 10.86 0.41
CA LYS A 107 -24.45 11.33 1.46
C LYS A 107 -25.82 11.61 0.85
N ARG A 108 -26.87 11.11 1.49
CA ARG A 108 -28.25 11.38 1.12
C ARG A 108 -28.83 12.46 2.02
N LEU A 109 -29.79 13.21 1.48
CA LEU A 109 -30.55 14.18 2.27
C LEU A 109 -31.27 13.49 3.43
N PRO A 110 -31.43 14.15 4.60
CA PRO A 110 -32.24 13.59 5.68
C PRO A 110 -33.72 13.50 5.28
N GLY A 111 -34.44 12.58 5.94
CA GLY A 111 -35.88 12.41 5.75
C GLY A 111 -36.28 11.68 4.47
N TRP A 112 -37.56 11.83 4.09
CA TRP A 112 -38.18 11.07 2.99
C TRP A 112 -37.50 11.30 1.62
N ARG A 113 -36.91 12.49 1.40
CA ARG A 113 -36.21 12.81 0.15
C ARG A 113 -34.96 11.96 -0.05
N GLY A 114 -34.22 11.65 1.02
CA GLY A 114 -33.08 10.73 0.91
C GLY A 114 -33.44 9.26 1.05
N SER A 115 -34.44 8.91 1.86
CA SER A 115 -34.81 7.49 2.04
C SER A 115 -35.61 6.93 0.86
N VAL A 116 -36.56 7.70 0.32
CA VAL A 116 -37.45 7.27 -0.78
C VAL A 116 -36.88 7.66 -2.14
N LEU A 117 -36.57 8.95 -2.34
CA LEU A 117 -36.08 9.45 -3.64
C LEU A 117 -34.58 9.25 -3.85
N ARG A 118 -33.85 8.76 -2.84
CA ARG A 118 -32.39 8.61 -2.84
C ARG A 118 -31.65 9.91 -3.22
N ALA A 119 -32.25 11.07 -2.91
CA ALA A 119 -31.69 12.37 -3.25
C ALA A 119 -30.39 12.64 -2.48
N LEU A 120 -29.35 13.10 -3.19
CA LEU A 120 -28.03 13.34 -2.64
C LEU A 120 -27.93 14.69 -1.93
N ASP A 121 -27.15 14.74 -0.85
CA ASP A 121 -26.80 15.98 -0.15
C ASP A 121 -25.50 16.56 -0.72
N ALA A 122 -25.59 17.14 -1.92
CA ALA A 122 -24.45 17.73 -2.62
C ALA A 122 -23.79 18.85 -1.80
N LYS A 123 -24.56 19.59 -0.99
CA LYS A 123 -24.03 20.68 -0.17
C LYS A 123 -23.14 20.13 0.94
N ALA A 124 -23.60 19.12 1.67
CA ALA A 124 -22.80 18.49 2.72
C ALA A 124 -21.56 17.79 2.16
N MET A 125 -21.68 17.10 1.02
CA MET A 125 -20.53 16.45 0.36
C MET A 125 -19.47 17.47 -0.05
N ARG A 126 -19.87 18.60 -0.66
CA ARG A 126 -18.92 19.67 -1.04
C ARG A 126 -18.23 20.30 0.16
N ALA A 127 -18.97 20.59 1.22
CA ALA A 127 -18.40 21.18 2.43
C ALA A 127 -17.36 20.25 3.09
N GLN A 128 -17.68 18.97 3.23
CA GLN A 128 -16.73 18.00 3.78
C GLN A 128 -15.55 17.75 2.84
N ALA A 129 -15.78 17.70 1.52
CA ALA A 129 -14.70 17.53 0.56
C ALA A 129 -13.71 18.71 0.62
N GLN A 130 -14.20 19.95 0.74
CA GLN A 130 -13.34 21.12 0.92
C GLN A 130 -12.51 21.01 2.20
N GLN A 131 -13.16 20.64 3.32
CA GLN A 131 -12.46 20.45 4.59
C GLN A 131 -11.32 19.42 4.46
N VAL A 132 -11.57 18.25 3.85
CA VAL A 132 -10.54 17.22 3.66
C VAL A 132 -9.37 17.75 2.83
N LEU A 133 -9.65 18.47 1.74
CA LEU A 133 -8.61 19.03 0.88
C LEU A 133 -7.78 20.09 1.63
N ASP A 134 -8.42 20.96 2.40
CA ASP A 134 -7.78 22.01 3.17
C ASP A 134 -6.87 21.43 4.26
N GLU A 135 -7.37 20.45 5.01
CA GLU A 135 -6.58 19.79 6.06
C GLU A 135 -5.35 19.08 5.47
N LEU A 136 -5.47 18.52 4.27
CA LEU A 136 -4.35 17.88 3.57
C LEU A 136 -3.43 18.89 2.87
N GLY A 137 -3.85 20.16 2.74
CA GLY A 137 -3.11 21.22 2.04
C GLY A 137 -3.14 21.06 0.52
N ILE A 138 -4.19 20.48 -0.03
CA ILE A 138 -4.34 20.23 -1.47
C ILE A 138 -4.99 21.45 -2.12
N ASN A 139 -4.16 22.25 -2.81
CA ASN A 139 -4.61 23.46 -3.48
C ASN A 139 -5.21 23.18 -4.86
N ILE A 140 -6.54 23.34 -4.97
CA ILE A 140 -7.28 23.19 -6.23
C ILE A 140 -8.14 24.44 -6.48
N LYS A 141 -8.21 24.88 -7.74
CA LYS A 141 -8.92 26.12 -8.14
C LYS A 141 -10.41 26.12 -7.76
N SER A 142 -11.07 24.98 -7.89
CA SER A 142 -12.49 24.81 -7.61
C SER A 142 -12.79 23.33 -7.38
N ILE A 143 -13.57 23.02 -6.35
CA ILE A 143 -14.01 21.65 -6.06
C ILE A 143 -15.08 21.14 -7.04
N LEU A 144 -15.67 22.05 -7.82
CA LEU A 144 -16.72 21.79 -8.80
C LEU A 144 -16.18 21.50 -10.20
N GLN A 145 -14.87 21.67 -10.43
CA GLN A 145 -14.29 21.38 -11.74
C GLN A 145 -14.20 19.87 -11.96
N PRO A 146 -14.38 19.39 -13.20
CA PRO A 146 -14.17 17.99 -13.55
C PRO A 146 -12.74 17.53 -13.23
N VAL A 147 -12.59 16.28 -12.79
CA VAL A 147 -11.27 15.71 -12.47
C VAL A 147 -10.35 15.62 -13.69
N GLU A 148 -10.89 15.46 -14.90
CA GLU A 148 -10.10 15.42 -16.12
C GLU A 148 -9.30 16.69 -16.41
N THR A 149 -9.73 17.84 -15.87
CA THR A 149 -9.03 19.12 -16.06
C THR A 149 -7.83 19.30 -15.13
N LEU A 150 -7.62 18.38 -14.18
CA LEU A 150 -6.53 18.42 -13.22
C LEU A 150 -5.22 17.88 -13.83
N SER A 151 -4.08 18.33 -13.30
CA SER A 151 -2.79 17.72 -13.62
C SER A 151 -2.70 16.29 -13.06
N GLY A 152 -1.74 15.48 -13.53
CA GLY A 152 -1.51 14.13 -13.00
C GLY A 152 -1.31 14.10 -11.48
N GLY A 153 -0.45 14.98 -10.95
CA GLY A 153 -0.23 15.09 -9.51
C GLY A 153 -1.46 15.57 -8.73
N GLN A 154 -2.28 16.44 -9.31
CA GLN A 154 -3.55 16.86 -8.69
C GLN A 154 -4.57 15.72 -8.65
N ARG A 155 -4.67 14.91 -9.72
CA ARG A 155 -5.52 13.71 -9.71
C ARG A 155 -5.05 12.71 -8.65
N GLN A 156 -3.74 12.53 -8.51
CA GLN A 156 -3.16 11.71 -7.46
C GLN A 156 -3.55 12.22 -6.07
N ALA A 157 -3.41 13.52 -5.83
CA ALA A 157 -3.78 14.15 -4.57
C ALA A 157 -5.26 13.95 -4.24
N VAL A 158 -6.16 14.04 -5.22
CA VAL A 158 -7.60 13.75 -5.04
C VAL A 158 -7.84 12.29 -4.70
N ALA A 159 -7.16 11.35 -5.35
CA ALA A 159 -7.28 9.92 -5.04
C ALA A 159 -6.77 9.58 -3.63
N VAL A 160 -5.64 10.16 -3.23
CA VAL A 160 -5.08 10.05 -1.87
C VAL A 160 -6.02 10.68 -0.84
N ALA A 161 -6.56 11.87 -1.13
CA ALA A 161 -7.53 12.53 -0.26
C ALA A 161 -8.80 11.70 -0.06
N ARG A 162 -9.29 11.02 -1.12
CA ARG A 162 -10.43 10.09 -1.02
C ARG A 162 -10.12 8.96 -0.04
N ALA A 163 -8.97 8.31 -0.18
CA ALA A 163 -8.60 7.23 0.72
C ALA A 163 -8.41 7.74 2.17
N ALA A 164 -7.82 8.91 2.36
CA ALA A 164 -7.66 9.53 3.68
C ALA A 164 -8.99 9.93 4.33
N ALA A 165 -9.97 10.40 3.54
CA ALA A 165 -11.26 10.85 4.06
C ALA A 165 -12.12 9.71 4.61
N PHE A 166 -11.94 8.49 4.09
CA PHE A 166 -12.79 7.35 4.40
C PHE A 166 -12.03 6.16 5.02
N GLY A 167 -10.70 6.19 5.00
CA GLY A 167 -9.87 5.22 5.68
C GLY A 167 -9.97 5.43 7.19
N THR A 168 -10.48 4.41 7.89
CA THR A 168 -10.64 4.46 9.35
C THR A 168 -9.64 3.58 10.08
N LYS A 169 -9.04 2.59 9.38
CA LYS A 169 -8.10 1.63 9.96
C LYS A 169 -6.81 1.54 9.17
N VAL A 170 -6.87 1.49 7.84
CA VAL A 170 -5.68 1.35 6.97
C VAL A 170 -5.91 2.06 5.64
N VAL A 171 -4.87 2.70 5.11
CA VAL A 171 -4.81 3.13 3.71
C VAL A 171 -3.71 2.38 2.99
N ILE A 172 -4.05 1.75 1.86
CA ILE A 172 -3.09 1.09 0.98
C ILE A 172 -2.88 1.98 -0.26
N MET A 173 -1.63 2.23 -0.64
CA MET A 173 -1.28 3.04 -1.79
C MET A 173 -0.35 2.28 -2.72
N ASP A 174 -0.87 1.91 -3.89
CA ASP A 174 -0.15 1.13 -4.90
C ASP A 174 0.52 2.04 -5.92
N GLU A 175 1.85 2.15 -5.82
CA GLU A 175 2.70 3.02 -6.63
C GLU A 175 2.18 4.46 -6.80
N PRO A 176 1.89 5.18 -5.69
CA PRO A 176 1.21 6.47 -5.75
C PRO A 176 2.03 7.60 -6.39
N THR A 177 3.33 7.39 -6.61
CA THR A 177 4.20 8.35 -7.29
C THR A 177 4.57 7.90 -8.71
N ALA A 178 3.95 6.82 -9.22
CA ALA A 178 4.21 6.35 -10.57
C ALA A 178 3.85 7.44 -11.59
N ALA A 179 4.72 7.63 -12.58
CA ALA A 179 4.53 8.61 -13.66
C ALA A 179 4.42 10.10 -13.22
N LEU A 180 4.85 10.43 -11.99
CA LEU A 180 4.94 11.82 -11.51
C LEU A 180 6.37 12.36 -11.62
N GLY A 181 6.49 13.68 -11.83
CA GLY A 181 7.77 14.38 -11.71
C GLY A 181 8.23 14.43 -10.25
N VAL A 182 9.48 14.86 -10.04
CA VAL A 182 10.09 14.93 -8.70
C VAL A 182 9.29 15.84 -7.77
N ALA A 183 8.88 17.02 -8.25
CA ALA A 183 8.13 17.99 -7.47
C ALA A 183 6.70 17.51 -7.12
N GLU A 184 6.02 16.83 -8.04
CA GLU A 184 4.71 16.24 -7.75
C GLU A 184 4.82 15.04 -6.81
N SER A 185 5.84 14.21 -6.98
CA SER A 185 6.10 13.07 -6.11
C SER A 185 6.31 13.50 -4.67
N ALA A 186 7.16 14.52 -4.43
CA ALA A 186 7.39 15.08 -3.10
C ALA A 186 6.09 15.52 -2.41
N LYS A 187 5.19 16.21 -3.13
CA LYS A 187 3.88 16.60 -2.60
C LYS A 187 3.02 15.40 -2.21
N VAL A 188 3.04 14.32 -3.00
CA VAL A 188 2.30 13.09 -2.67
C VAL A 188 2.90 12.42 -1.44
N LEU A 189 4.23 12.38 -1.31
CA LEU A 189 4.91 11.85 -0.11
C LEU A 189 4.58 12.68 1.14
N GLU A 190 4.53 14.02 1.04
CA GLU A 190 4.07 14.89 2.13
C GLU A 190 2.62 14.61 2.53
N LEU A 191 1.74 14.33 1.58
CA LEU A 191 0.36 13.93 1.87
C LEU A 191 0.30 12.59 2.63
N ILE A 192 1.14 11.63 2.24
CA ILE A 192 1.28 10.34 2.93
C ILE A 192 1.77 10.55 4.36
N ALA A 193 2.77 11.42 4.55
CA ALA A 193 3.27 11.82 5.87
C ALA A 193 2.13 12.35 6.75
N LYS A 194 1.36 13.32 6.24
CA LYS A 194 0.22 13.91 6.96
C LYS A 194 -0.85 12.89 7.33
N ILE A 195 -1.09 11.88 6.50
CA ILE A 195 -2.05 10.81 6.80
C ILE A 195 -1.55 9.96 7.97
N ARG A 196 -0.27 9.57 7.95
CA ARG A 196 0.38 8.85 9.05
C ARG A 196 0.36 9.65 10.35
N ASP A 197 0.69 10.94 10.29
CA ASP A 197 0.79 11.82 11.48
C ASP A 197 -0.56 12.04 12.16
N ARG A 198 -1.68 11.80 11.46
CA ARG A 198 -3.03 11.76 12.05
C ARG A 198 -3.35 10.43 12.74
N GLY A 199 -2.41 9.49 12.73
CA GLY A 199 -2.54 8.16 13.31
C GLY A 199 -3.11 7.10 12.36
N LEU A 200 -3.31 7.41 11.07
CA LEU A 200 -3.83 6.44 10.10
C LEU A 200 -2.66 5.65 9.46
N PRO A 201 -2.54 4.33 9.72
CA PRO A 201 -1.51 3.49 9.13
C PRO A 201 -1.58 3.46 7.60
N VAL A 202 -0.41 3.46 6.95
CA VAL A 202 -0.30 3.43 5.49
C VAL A 202 0.55 2.26 5.04
N VAL A 203 0.06 1.52 4.04
CA VAL A 203 0.86 0.57 3.27
C VAL A 203 1.26 1.25 1.98
N LEU A 204 2.56 1.44 1.75
CA LEU A 204 3.10 2.05 0.54
C LEU A 204 3.76 1.00 -0.34
N ILE A 205 3.23 0.75 -1.53
CA ILE A 205 3.89 -0.10 -2.52
C ILE A 205 4.68 0.81 -3.45
N SER A 206 5.97 0.58 -3.55
CA SER A 206 6.85 1.36 -4.40
C SER A 206 8.08 0.56 -4.78
N HIS A 207 8.56 0.75 -6.00
CA HIS A 207 9.87 0.30 -6.46
C HIS A 207 10.91 1.43 -6.43
N ASN A 208 10.51 2.67 -6.09
CA ASN A 208 11.39 3.82 -5.95
C ASN A 208 11.97 3.86 -4.52
N MET A 209 13.22 3.40 -4.37
CA MET A 209 13.89 3.30 -3.07
C MET A 209 14.11 4.65 -2.38
N PRO A 210 14.53 5.73 -3.08
CA PRO A 210 14.57 7.07 -2.49
C PRO A 210 13.26 7.46 -1.78
N HIS A 211 12.12 7.31 -2.45
CA HIS A 211 10.82 7.63 -1.85
C HIS A 211 10.49 6.73 -0.66
N VAL A 212 10.84 5.44 -0.73
CA VAL A 212 10.63 4.49 0.36
C VAL A 212 11.43 4.89 1.60
N PHE A 213 12.72 5.22 1.44
CA PHE A 213 13.57 5.59 2.56
C PHE A 213 13.25 6.97 3.14
N GLU A 214 12.67 7.86 2.34
CA GLU A 214 12.22 9.17 2.79
C GLU A 214 11.04 9.08 3.76
N ILE A 215 10.10 8.15 3.52
CA ILE A 215 8.81 8.14 4.23
C ILE A 215 8.54 6.89 5.07
N ALA A 216 9.13 5.74 4.79
CA ALA A 216 8.75 4.50 5.46
C ALA A 216 9.34 4.40 6.87
N ASP A 217 8.53 3.94 7.83
CA ASP A 217 9.01 3.55 9.16
C ASP A 217 9.65 2.16 9.11
N ARG A 218 9.09 1.28 8.27
CA ARG A 218 9.52 -0.10 8.06
C ARG A 218 9.39 -0.48 6.60
N VAL A 219 10.22 -1.42 6.16
CA VAL A 219 10.23 -1.95 4.80
C VAL A 219 10.03 -3.46 4.87
N HIS A 220 8.88 -3.92 4.37
CA HIS A 220 8.61 -5.32 4.07
C HIS A 220 9.26 -5.66 2.73
N VAL A 221 10.27 -6.54 2.75
CA VAL A 221 10.89 -7.09 1.54
C VAL A 221 10.12 -8.33 1.14
N HIS A 222 9.39 -8.25 0.03
CA HIS A 222 8.57 -9.32 -0.51
C HIS A 222 9.29 -9.98 -1.69
N ARG A 223 9.55 -11.28 -1.59
CA ARG A 223 10.32 -12.04 -2.57
C ARG A 223 9.74 -13.44 -2.74
N LEU A 224 9.54 -13.88 -3.98
CA LEU A 224 9.04 -15.21 -4.34
C LEU A 224 7.76 -15.61 -3.56
N GLY A 225 6.81 -14.67 -3.43
CA GLY A 225 5.53 -14.88 -2.76
C GLY A 225 5.60 -14.88 -1.23
N ARG A 226 6.75 -14.55 -0.62
CA ARG A 226 6.99 -14.59 0.83
C ARG A 226 7.55 -13.28 1.36
N ARG A 227 7.41 -13.07 2.67
CA ARG A 227 8.13 -12.02 3.40
C ARG A 227 9.57 -12.49 3.64
N ALA A 228 10.51 -11.94 2.90
CA ALA A 228 11.93 -12.28 3.02
C ALA A 228 12.59 -11.57 4.21
N ALA A 229 12.19 -10.34 4.49
CA ALA A 229 12.71 -9.55 5.60
C ALA A 229 11.75 -8.42 5.97
N VAL A 230 11.91 -7.90 7.19
CA VAL A 230 11.40 -6.57 7.56
C VAL A 230 12.56 -5.79 8.14
N VAL A 231 12.85 -4.63 7.55
CA VAL A 231 13.93 -3.73 8.00
C VAL A 231 13.37 -2.36 8.35
N LYS A 232 14.16 -1.56 9.07
CA LYS A 232 13.87 -0.14 9.29
C LYS A 232 14.83 0.69 8.45
N PRO A 233 14.35 1.69 7.68
CA PRO A 233 15.24 2.58 6.93
C PRO A 233 16.29 3.30 7.78
N ALA A 234 16.02 3.51 9.08
CA ALA A 234 16.98 4.11 10.01
C ALA A 234 18.20 3.20 10.32
N ASP A 235 18.02 1.88 10.22
CA ASP A 235 19.01 0.86 10.61
C ASP A 235 19.55 0.09 9.40
N SER A 236 19.24 0.53 8.18
CA SER A 236 19.61 -0.18 6.95
C SER A 236 19.87 0.79 5.82
N THR A 237 20.63 0.35 4.83
CA THR A 237 20.94 1.10 3.62
C THR A 237 20.05 0.63 2.46
N MET A 238 19.89 1.48 1.44
CA MET A 238 19.19 1.10 0.21
C MET A 238 19.84 -0.13 -0.44
N ASN A 239 21.16 -0.23 -0.41
CA ASN A 239 21.90 -1.37 -0.97
C ASN A 239 21.60 -2.67 -0.24
N GLU A 240 21.43 -2.65 1.08
CA GLU A 240 21.04 -3.84 1.84
C GLU A 240 19.62 -4.29 1.49
N VAL A 241 18.67 -3.36 1.36
CA VAL A 241 17.31 -3.68 0.89
C VAL A 241 17.35 -4.29 -0.50
N VAL A 242 18.16 -3.74 -1.42
CA VAL A 242 18.37 -4.31 -2.76
C VAL A 242 19.01 -5.70 -2.69
N GLY A 243 19.99 -5.92 -1.81
CA GLY A 243 20.59 -7.23 -1.59
C GLY A 243 19.57 -8.26 -1.06
N LEU A 244 18.67 -7.85 -0.17
CA LEU A 244 17.56 -8.68 0.31
C LEU A 244 16.53 -8.95 -0.80
N LEU A 245 16.30 -7.99 -1.71
CA LEU A 245 15.41 -8.16 -2.86
C LEU A 245 15.94 -9.18 -3.87
N THR A 246 17.23 -9.12 -4.19
CA THR A 246 17.88 -10.02 -5.16
C THR A 246 18.24 -11.38 -4.56
N GLY A 247 18.33 -11.47 -3.23
CA GLY A 247 18.79 -12.67 -2.53
C GLY A 247 20.29 -12.81 -2.39
N ALA A 248 21.05 -11.75 -2.69
CA ALA A 248 22.46 -11.65 -2.30
C ALA A 248 22.61 -11.58 -0.77
N LEU A 249 21.64 -10.98 -0.08
CA LEU A 249 21.58 -10.88 1.38
C LEU A 249 20.36 -11.64 1.92
N ARG A 250 20.45 -12.03 3.19
CA ARG A 250 19.35 -12.62 3.96
C ARG A 250 19.27 -11.97 5.34
N MET A 251 18.09 -12.02 5.93
CA MET A 251 17.91 -11.67 7.33
C MET A 251 18.23 -12.90 8.18
N GLY A 252 19.20 -12.77 9.10
CA GLY A 252 19.52 -13.77 10.12
C GLY A 252 18.41 -13.89 11.17
N GLU A 253 18.44 -14.96 11.96
CA GLU A 253 17.48 -15.17 13.06
C GLU A 253 17.62 -14.13 14.19
N ASP A 254 18.80 -13.54 14.30
CA ASP A 254 19.14 -12.43 15.19
C ASP A 254 18.69 -11.05 14.68
N GLY A 255 18.11 -10.99 13.48
CA GLY A 255 17.66 -9.75 12.85
C GLY A 255 18.80 -8.95 12.20
N VAL A 256 19.97 -9.55 12.03
CA VAL A 256 21.11 -8.93 11.33
C VAL A 256 21.11 -9.33 9.86
N VAL A 257 21.48 -8.40 8.97
CA VAL A 257 21.60 -8.69 7.53
C VAL A 257 22.93 -9.39 7.27
N GLU A 258 22.87 -10.57 6.66
CA GLU A 258 24.03 -11.42 6.36
C GLU A 258 24.17 -11.66 4.85
N GLU A 259 25.41 -11.80 4.38
CA GLU A 259 25.67 -12.30 3.03
C GLU A 259 25.26 -13.76 2.89
N VAL A 260 24.56 -14.07 1.79
CA VAL A 260 24.31 -15.45 1.40
C VAL A 260 25.61 -16.01 0.85
N ARG A 261 26.31 -16.83 1.64
CA ARG A 261 27.44 -17.62 1.11
C ARG A 261 26.94 -18.47 -0.05
N HIS A 262 27.20 -18.05 -1.28
CA HIS A 262 27.09 -18.96 -2.40
C HIS A 262 28.12 -20.06 -2.18
N ALA A 263 27.64 -21.30 -2.03
CA ALA A 263 28.45 -22.46 -2.32
C ALA A 263 28.73 -22.45 -3.83
N VAL A 264 29.64 -21.57 -4.26
CA VAL A 264 30.39 -21.81 -5.48
C VAL A 264 31.37 -22.93 -5.11
N THR A 265 30.87 -24.16 -5.15
CA THR A 265 31.76 -25.29 -5.42
C THR A 265 32.18 -25.10 -6.88
N THR A 266 33.19 -24.27 -7.12
CA THR A 266 33.93 -24.31 -8.37
C THR A 266 34.49 -25.71 -8.45
N GLY A 267 33.81 -26.57 -9.21
CA GLY A 267 34.30 -27.86 -9.67
C GLY A 267 35.45 -27.69 -10.66
N LEU A 268 36.51 -27.00 -10.24
CA LEU A 268 37.81 -27.02 -10.89
C LEU A 268 38.76 -27.61 -9.86
N GLY A 269 39.05 -28.89 -10.07
CA GLY A 269 39.76 -29.74 -9.14
C GLY A 269 41.10 -29.18 -8.75
N GLU A 270 41.42 -29.41 -7.49
CA GLU A 270 42.78 -29.48 -6.99
C GLU A 270 43.57 -30.45 -7.88
N HIS A 271 44.32 -29.91 -8.86
CA HIS A 271 45.44 -30.64 -9.41
C HIS A 271 46.49 -30.77 -8.30
N ARG A 272 46.38 -31.90 -7.60
CA ARG A 272 47.42 -32.52 -6.78
C ARG A 272 48.77 -32.37 -7.48
N LYS A 273 49.68 -31.62 -6.86
CA LYS A 273 51.11 -31.80 -7.05
C LYS A 273 51.49 -33.17 -6.50
N SER A 274 51.86 -34.07 -7.39
CA SER A 274 52.76 -35.21 -7.17
C SER A 274 53.71 -35.18 -8.37
N ALA A 275 54.97 -34.75 -8.28
CA ALA A 275 56.11 -35.51 -7.74
C ALA A 275 56.26 -36.88 -8.43
N GLU A 276 56.84 -36.89 -9.63
CA GLU A 276 58.06 -37.64 -10.05
C GLU A 276 58.48 -37.20 -11.46
#